data_AF-A0A6B3ETD9-F1
#
_entry.id   AF-A0A6B3ETD9-F1
#
_cell.length_a   1.000
_cell.length_b   1.000
_cell.length_c   1.000
_cell.angle_alpha   90.00
_cell.angle_beta   90.00
_cell.angle_gamma   90.00
#
_symmetry.space_group_name_H-M   'P 1'
#
loop_
_entity.id
_entity.type
_entity.pdbx_description
1 polymer ?
#
loop_
_entity_poly.entity_id
_entity_poly.type
_entity_poly.pdbx_seq_one_letter_code
_entity_poly.pdbx_strand_id
1 'polypeptide(L)'
;ETKTNGNALRQEQVQAYADIASRRGYEAVVTVSNDVALEGSPLVEVRVDRRRRNKVALWHLSWAEVTHQAQMLIRHEGVRNAAHAWLLEELLHYLRHDNSGCHGFQNMGP
;
A
#
# COMPACT_ATOMS: atom_id res chain seq x y z
N GLU A 1 -3.76 3.96 -7.11
CA GLU A 1 -2.51 4.47 -7.71
C GLU A 1 -1.36 4.06 -6.83
N THR A 2 -0.20 3.83 -7.43
CA THR A 2 0.95 3.22 -6.76
C THR A 2 2.13 4.18 -6.83
N LYS A 3 2.76 4.46 -5.69
CA LYS A 3 3.95 5.31 -5.62
C LYS A 3 5.19 4.43 -5.53
N THR A 4 6.12 4.64 -6.45
CA THR A 4 7.46 4.06 -6.43
C THR A 4 8.49 5.18 -6.33
N ASN A 5 9.73 4.84 -5.96
CA ASN A 5 10.81 5.78 -5.65
C ASN A 5 10.44 6.75 -4.50
N GLY A 6 11.12 7.90 -4.41
CA GLY A 6 10.89 8.94 -3.39
C GLY A 6 9.61 9.78 -3.58
N ASN A 7 8.60 9.27 -4.29
CA ASN A 7 7.36 10.00 -4.54
C ASN A 7 6.39 9.81 -3.35
N ALA A 8 6.44 10.73 -2.40
CA ALA A 8 5.62 10.68 -1.20
C ALA A 8 4.10 10.72 -1.52
N LEU A 9 3.31 10.13 -0.62
CA LEU A 9 1.85 10.27 -0.66
C LEU A 9 1.45 11.73 -0.48
N ARG A 10 0.65 12.25 -1.42
CA ARG A 10 0.18 13.63 -1.39
C ARG A 10 -1.19 13.72 -0.74
N GLN A 11 -1.33 14.59 0.25
CA GLN A 11 -2.58 14.76 0.99
C GLN A 11 -3.79 15.03 0.09
N GLU A 12 -3.66 15.96 -0.83
CA GLU A 12 -4.72 16.34 -1.76
C GLU A 12 -5.19 15.15 -2.62
N GLN A 13 -4.26 14.30 -3.04
CA GLN A 13 -4.56 13.11 -3.84
C GLN A 13 -5.33 12.08 -3.02
N VAL A 14 -4.88 11.78 -1.80
CA VAL A 14 -5.57 10.82 -0.92
C VAL A 14 -6.95 11.35 -0.52
N GLN A 15 -7.08 12.65 -0.27
CA GLN A 15 -8.38 13.30 -0.02
C GLN A 15 -9.35 13.13 -1.19
N ALA A 16 -8.88 13.36 -2.43
CA ALA A 16 -9.72 13.21 -3.61
C ALA A 16 -10.26 11.77 -3.76
N TYR A 17 -9.42 10.76 -3.52
CA TYR A 17 -9.85 9.36 -3.53
C TYR A 17 -10.83 9.04 -2.39
N ALA A 18 -10.61 9.58 -1.19
CA ALA A 18 -11.52 9.40 -0.06
C ALA A 18 -12.90 10.05 -0.31
N ASP A 19 -12.92 11.22 -0.94
CA ASP A 19 -14.16 11.90 -1.33
C ASP A 19 -14.95 11.09 -2.36
N ILE A 20 -14.26 10.52 -3.36
CA ILE A 20 -14.86 9.62 -4.35
C ILE A 20 -15.40 8.35 -3.67
N ALA A 21 -14.61 7.72 -2.80
CA ALA A 21 -15.02 6.53 -2.07
C ALA A 21 -16.29 6.76 -1.26
N SER A 22 -16.32 7.87 -0.53
CA SER A 22 -17.48 8.23 0.27
C SER A 22 -18.73 8.51 -0.58
N ARG A 23 -18.58 9.18 -1.74
CA ARG A 23 -19.69 9.45 -2.67
C ARG A 23 -20.23 8.19 -3.35
N ARG A 24 -19.36 7.20 -3.62
CA ARG A 24 -19.71 5.95 -4.30
C ARG A 24 -20.08 4.81 -3.35
N GLY A 25 -19.99 5.03 -2.04
CA GLY A 25 -20.26 4.02 -1.03
C GLY A 25 -19.18 2.93 -0.92
N TYR A 26 -17.94 3.22 -1.34
CA TYR A 26 -16.81 2.34 -1.05
C TYR A 26 -16.41 2.47 0.43
N GLU A 27 -16.03 1.34 1.02
CA GLU A 27 -15.75 1.24 2.45
C GLU A 27 -14.32 1.67 2.79
N ALA A 28 -13.40 1.65 1.82
CA ALA A 28 -11.99 1.87 2.06
C ALA A 28 -11.25 2.54 0.89
N VAL A 29 -10.20 3.27 1.22
CA VAL A 29 -9.12 3.66 0.33
C VAL A 29 -7.83 3.00 0.83
N VAL A 30 -7.17 2.25 -0.04
CA VAL A 30 -5.88 1.62 0.23
C VAL A 30 -4.81 2.36 -0.56
N THR A 31 -3.80 2.85 0.13
CA THR A 31 -2.63 3.50 -0.47
C THR A 31 -1.44 2.54 -0.47
N VAL A 32 -0.63 2.58 -1.53
CA VAL A 32 0.59 1.75 -1.66
C VAL A 32 1.79 2.65 -2.01
N SER A 33 2.80 2.68 -1.15
CA SER A 33 4.06 3.43 -1.36
C SER A 33 5.27 2.75 -0.70
N ASN A 34 6.45 3.39 -0.76
CA ASN A 34 7.64 2.94 -0.03
C ASN A 34 7.65 3.37 1.45
N ASP A 35 6.71 4.24 1.84
CA ASP A 35 6.64 4.75 3.20
C ASP A 35 6.11 3.65 4.13
N VAL A 36 6.65 3.56 5.34
CA VAL A 36 6.15 2.60 6.35
C VAL A 36 5.30 3.37 7.34
N ALA A 37 4.02 3.02 7.46
CA ALA A 37 3.14 3.62 8.44
C ALA A 37 3.53 3.14 9.84
N LEU A 38 3.73 4.06 10.78
CA LEU A 38 3.85 3.70 12.19
C LEU A 38 2.44 3.46 12.76
N GLU A 39 2.35 2.49 13.67
CA GLU A 39 1.07 2.12 14.27
C GLU A 39 0.42 3.33 14.95
N GLY A 40 -0.86 3.57 14.61
CA GLY A 40 -1.63 4.70 15.14
C GLY A 40 -1.36 6.06 14.48
N SER A 41 -0.40 6.17 13.55
CA SER A 41 -0.17 7.41 12.79
C SER A 41 -0.38 7.19 11.29
N PRO A 42 -1.41 7.79 10.68
CA PRO A 42 -1.59 7.71 9.24
C PRO A 42 -0.47 8.51 8.54
N LEU A 43 0.07 7.98 7.44
CA LEU A 43 1.07 8.70 6.63
C LEU A 43 0.56 10.03 6.09
N VAL A 44 -0.76 10.13 5.93
CA VAL A 44 -1.45 11.30 5.42
C VAL A 44 -2.77 11.47 6.17
N GLU A 45 -3.04 12.67 6.66
CA GLU A 45 -4.34 12.99 7.23
C GLU A 45 -5.38 13.30 6.15
N VAL A 46 -6.54 12.67 6.25
CA VAL A 46 -7.69 12.96 5.39
C VAL A 46 -8.81 13.55 6.22
N ARG A 47 -9.40 14.64 5.74
CA ARG A 47 -10.58 15.24 6.34
C ARG A 47 -11.78 14.32 6.11
N VAL A 48 -12.31 13.77 7.20
CA VAL A 48 -13.51 12.95 7.17
C VAL A 48 -14.70 13.80 7.58
N ASP A 49 -15.67 13.95 6.68
CA ASP A 49 -16.94 14.60 6.99
C ASP A 49 -17.77 13.69 7.92
N ARG A 50 -17.78 14.02 9.22
CA ARG A 50 -18.48 13.26 10.27
C ARG A 50 -19.99 13.14 10.06
N ARG A 51 -20.60 13.96 9.18
CA ARG A 51 -22.03 13.91 8.87
C ARG A 51 -22.37 12.75 7.94
N ARG A 52 -21.40 12.21 7.21
CA ARG A 52 -21.64 11.09 6.29
C ARG A 52 -21.76 9.79 7.07
N ARG A 53 -22.83 9.03 6.78
CA ARG A 53 -23.08 7.71 7.41
C ARG A 53 -22.00 6.69 7.05
N ASN A 54 -21.44 6.78 5.84
CA ASN A 54 -20.39 5.86 5.37
C ASN A 54 -19.02 6.44 5.69
N LYS A 55 -18.42 5.96 6.79
CA LYS A 55 -17.01 6.23 7.10
C LYS A 55 -16.14 5.42 6.14
N VAL A 56 -15.32 6.11 5.35
CA VAL A 56 -14.30 5.48 4.52
C VAL A 56 -13.08 5.20 5.39
N ALA A 57 -12.67 3.94 5.48
CA ALA A 57 -11.42 3.56 6.13
C ALA A 57 -10.23 3.92 5.25
N LEU A 58 -9.17 4.46 5.85
CA LEU A 58 -7.91 4.71 5.16
C LEU A 58 -6.89 3.67 5.61
N TRP A 59 -6.37 2.90 4.66
CA TRP A 59 -5.34 1.90 4.89
C TRP A 59 -4.08 2.26 4.10
N HIS A 60 -2.95 1.85 4.64
CA HIS A 60 -1.68 1.96 3.96
C HIS A 60 -0.99 0.60 3.93
N LEU A 61 -0.41 0.26 2.78
CA LEU A 61 0.48 -0.88 2.59
C LEU A 61 1.78 -0.39 2.01
N SER A 62 2.87 -0.60 2.73
CA SER A 62 4.20 -0.35 2.21
C SER A 62 4.62 -1.45 1.23
N TRP A 63 5.49 -1.12 0.28
CA TRP A 63 6.10 -2.12 -0.59
C TRP A 63 6.92 -3.15 0.17
N ALA A 64 7.48 -2.78 1.32
CA ALA A 64 8.16 -3.70 2.22
C ALA A 64 7.19 -4.76 2.78
N GLU A 65 6.01 -4.34 3.26
CA GLU A 65 4.97 -5.26 3.74
C GLU A 65 4.47 -6.16 2.61
N VAL A 66 4.18 -5.61 1.44
CA VAL A 66 3.74 -6.41 0.27
C VAL A 66 4.79 -7.46 -0.11
N THR A 67 6.06 -7.07 -0.17
CA THR A 67 7.17 -7.98 -0.47
C THR A 67 7.29 -9.08 0.59
N HIS A 68 7.19 -8.71 1.87
CA HIS A 68 7.25 -9.66 2.98
C HIS A 68 6.11 -10.67 2.93
N GLN A 69 4.87 -10.20 2.75
CA GLN A 69 3.69 -11.06 2.65
C GLN A 69 3.77 -11.99 1.43
N ALA A 70 4.20 -11.49 0.26
CA ALA A 70 4.41 -12.31 -0.93
C ALA A 70 5.44 -13.43 -0.67
N GLN A 71 6.54 -13.11 0.00
CA GLN A 71 7.56 -14.10 0.37
C GLN A 71 7.04 -15.16 1.35
N MET A 72 6.24 -14.76 2.34
CA MET A 72 5.62 -15.69 3.30
C MET A 72 4.65 -16.65 2.62
N LEU A 73 3.81 -16.13 1.72
CA LEU A 73 2.84 -16.92 0.95
C LEU A 73 3.53 -17.98 0.09
N ILE A 74 4.61 -17.62 -0.62
CA ILE A 74 5.36 -18.55 -1.46
C ILE A 74 6.03 -19.65 -0.62
N ARG A 75 6.66 -19.28 0.51
CA ARG A 75 7.51 -20.19 1.27
C ARG A 75 6.77 -21.11 2.23
N HIS A 76 5.67 -20.62 2.83
CA HIS A 76 5.10 -21.27 4.02
C HIS A 76 3.62 -21.61 3.88
N GLU A 77 2.83 -20.77 3.23
CA GLU A 77 1.37 -20.95 3.18
C GLU A 77 0.92 -21.70 1.92
N GLY A 78 1.70 -21.61 0.85
CA GLY A 78 1.43 -22.27 -0.43
C GLY A 78 0.34 -21.57 -1.23
N VAL A 79 0.61 -21.31 -2.51
CA VAL A 79 -0.38 -20.74 -3.43
C VAL A 79 -1.06 -21.87 -4.20
N ARG A 80 -2.35 -22.11 -3.93
CA ARG A 80 -3.12 -23.25 -4.47
C ARG A 80 -3.14 -23.36 -6.00
N ASN A 81 -2.95 -22.25 -6.71
CA ASN A 81 -2.96 -22.19 -8.17
C ASN A 81 -1.54 -21.91 -8.68
N ALA A 82 -1.00 -22.80 -9.53
CA ALA A 82 0.33 -22.68 -10.10
C ALA A 82 0.54 -21.38 -10.89
N ALA A 83 -0.47 -20.90 -11.61
CA ALA A 83 -0.38 -19.62 -12.34
C ALA A 83 -0.29 -18.43 -11.39
N HIS A 84 -1.02 -18.48 -10.26
CA HIS A 84 -0.92 -17.43 -9.23
C HIS A 84 0.41 -17.49 -8.48
N ALA A 85 0.94 -18.71 -8.24
CA ALA A 85 2.25 -18.90 -7.63
C ALA A 85 3.35 -18.27 -8.50
N TRP A 86 3.33 -18.59 -9.80
CA TRP A 86 4.26 -18.03 -10.77
C TRP A 86 4.15 -16.49 -10.87
N LEU A 87 2.93 -15.95 -10.95
CA LEU A 87 2.73 -14.49 -10.98
C LEU A 87 3.26 -13.81 -9.71
N LEU A 88 3.08 -14.43 -8.55
CA LEU A 88 3.56 -13.90 -7.29
C LEU A 88 5.10 -13.95 -7.20
N GLU A 89 5.72 -15.00 -7.75
CA GLU A 89 7.18 -15.10 -7.89
C GLU A 89 7.75 -14.02 -8.81
N GLU A 90 7.12 -13.78 -9.97
CA GLU A 90 7.51 -12.70 -10.89
C GLU A 90 7.34 -11.32 -10.27
N LEU A 91 6.25 -11.08 -9.53
CA LEU A 91 6.07 -9.86 -8.78
C LEU A 91 7.20 -9.69 -7.75
N LEU A 92 7.55 -10.74 -7.00
CA LEU A 92 8.63 -10.69 -6.03
C LEU A 92 9.99 -10.44 -6.69
N HIS A 93 10.23 -11.04 -7.86
CA HIS A 93 11.43 -10.80 -8.65
C HIS A 93 11.51 -9.32 -9.08
N TYR A 94 10.42 -8.78 -9.61
CA TYR A 94 10.33 -7.37 -9.98
C TYR A 94 10.59 -6.44 -8.80
N LEU A 95 9.90 -6.64 -7.67
CA LEU A 95 10.01 -5.77 -6.49
C LEU A 95 11.41 -5.76 -5.89
N ARG A 96 12.18 -6.85 -6.01
CA ARG A 96 13.56 -6.94 -5.49
C ARG A 96 14.62 -6.37 -6.42
N HIS A 97 14.25 -6.03 -7.65
CA HIS A 97 15.17 -5.44 -8.61
C HIS A 97 15.49 -3.99 -8.21
N ASP A 98 16.77 -3.58 -8.27
CA ASP A 98 17.20 -2.23 -7.84
C ASP A 98 16.48 -1.10 -8.60
N ASN A 99 16.21 -1.32 -9.89
CA ASN A 99 15.46 -0.37 -10.73
C ASN A 99 13.94 -0.37 -10.52
N SER A 100 13.39 -1.21 -9.63
CA SER A 100 11.95 -1.26 -9.39
C SER A 100 11.43 -0.01 -8.68
N GLY A 101 12.32 0.72 -7.99
CA GLY A 101 11.95 1.82 -7.12
C GLY A 101 11.09 1.39 -5.92
N CYS A 102 10.93 0.08 -5.70
CA CYS A 102 10.18 -0.50 -4.58
C CYS A 102 11.21 -0.85 -3.52
N HIS A 103 11.52 0.13 -2.67
CA HIS A 103 12.52 -0.04 -1.63
C HIS A 103 11.83 -0.07 -0.28
N GLY A 104 12.33 -0.91 0.61
CA GLY A 104 11.98 -0.80 2.02
C GLY A 104 12.53 0.49 2.62
N PHE A 105 12.30 0.66 3.93
CA PHE A 105 12.80 1.79 4.70
C PHE A 105 14.32 2.02 4.47
N GLN A 106 14.70 3.08 3.77
CA GLN A 106 16.10 3.37 3.38
C GLN A 106 16.86 4.25 4.37
N ASN A 107 16.28 4.68 5.50
CA ASN A 107 16.87 5.76 6.29
C ASN A 107 16.79 5.56 7.81
N MET A 108 17.88 5.06 8.42
CA MET A 108 18.06 5.04 9.89
C MET A 108 18.79 6.30 10.41
N GLY A 109 18.95 7.35 9.59
CA GLY A 109 19.81 8.50 9.93
C GLY A 109 21.29 8.10 10.03
N PRO A 110 22.21 9.06 10.26
CA PRO A 110 23.55 8.76 10.74
C PRO A 110 23.55 8.26 12.20
#